data_AF-A0A7Y5BXU6-F1
#
_entry.id   AF-A0A7Y5BXU6-F1
#
_cell.length_a   1.000
_cell.length_b   1.000
_cell.length_c   1.000
_cell.angle_alpha   90.00
_cell.angle_beta   90.00
_cell.angle_gamma   90.00
#
_symmetry.space_group_name_H-M   'P 1'
#
loop_
_entity.id
_entity.type
_entity.pdbx_description
1 polymer ?
#
loop_
_entity_poly.entity_id
_entity_poly.type
_entity_poly.pdbx_seq_one_letter_code
_entity_poly.pdbx_strand_id
1 'polypeptide(L)'
;MPKTTLFLGALGTIATGLPYVFYLYGSQEAEVAQWGRVAIILGIVLLMLSWVLSEKHGLVSKLLLGLSFSSAAVLQIPPVVLWLTLRVATDNTSPYSWVMAGLIALPHLLLFVVCAFVAFRVFKNVPSSPVPAV
;
A
#
# COMPACT_ATOMS: atom_id res chain seq x y z
N MET A 1 -18.16 0.78 -5.17
CA MET A 1 -16.94 1.55 -5.50
C MET A 1 -16.43 1.05 -6.84
N PRO A 2 -15.87 1.88 -7.73
CA PRO A 2 -15.36 1.39 -9.02
C PRO A 2 -14.28 0.33 -8.80
N LYS A 3 -14.38 -0.82 -9.49
CA LYS A 3 -13.38 -1.90 -9.43
C LYS A 3 -11.99 -1.38 -9.81
N THR A 4 -11.93 -0.41 -10.71
CA THR A 4 -10.71 0.27 -11.14
C THR A 4 -9.89 0.81 -9.97
N THR A 5 -10.53 1.48 -8.99
CA THR A 5 -9.80 2.06 -7.85
C THR A 5 -9.23 0.98 -6.93
N LEU A 6 -9.96 -0.13 -6.73
CA LEU A 6 -9.45 -1.28 -5.98
C LEU A 6 -8.22 -1.88 -6.66
N PHE A 7 -8.31 -2.11 -7.97
CA PHE A 7 -7.21 -2.69 -8.74
C PHE A 7 -6.00 -1.77 -8.81
N LEU A 8 -6.19 -0.45 -8.91
CA LEU A 8 -5.09 0.50 -8.86
C LEU A 8 -4.32 0.43 -7.54
N GLY A 9 -5.01 0.33 -6.40
CA GLY A 9 -4.32 0.15 -5.11
C GLY A 9 -3.61 -1.21 -5.01
N ALA A 10 -4.23 -2.29 -5.48
CA ALA A 10 -3.61 -3.62 -5.47
C ALA A 10 -2.37 -3.69 -6.38
N LEU A 11 -2.51 -3.28 -7.65
CA LEU A 11 -1.42 -3.25 -8.63
C LEU A 11 -0.33 -2.27 -8.23
N GLY A 12 -0.69 -1.11 -7.69
CA GLY A 12 0.27 -0.15 -7.15
C GLY A 12 1.10 -0.76 -6.03
N THR A 13 0.50 -1.54 -5.13
CA THR A 13 1.21 -2.24 -4.05
C THR A 13 2.18 -3.29 -4.58
N ILE A 14 1.83 -4.01 -5.65
CA ILE A 14 2.76 -4.92 -6.33
C ILE A 14 3.91 -4.11 -6.96
N ALA A 15 3.56 -3.06 -7.70
CA ALA A 15 4.50 -2.25 -8.46
C ALA A 15 5.54 -1.56 -7.55
N THR A 16 5.15 -1.06 -6.39
CA THR A 16 6.10 -0.48 -5.42
C THR A 16 7.02 -1.51 -4.79
N GLY A 17 6.61 -2.78 -4.70
CA GLY A 17 7.44 -3.85 -4.17
C GLY A 17 8.52 -4.35 -5.15
N LEU A 18 8.28 -4.27 -6.46
CA LEU A 18 9.19 -4.80 -7.49
C LEU A 18 10.60 -4.15 -7.44
N PRO A 19 10.75 -2.82 -7.38
CA PRO A 19 12.07 -2.18 -7.30
C PRO A 19 12.95 -2.70 -6.16
N TYR A 20 12.35 -2.98 -4.99
CA TYR A 20 13.08 -3.51 -3.84
C TYR A 20 13.55 -4.95 -4.04
N VAL A 21 12.72 -5.80 -4.67
CA VAL A 21 13.10 -7.19 -4.95
C VAL A 21 14.21 -7.27 -6.00
N PHE A 22 14.25 -6.33 -6.94
CA PHE A 22 15.29 -6.22 -7.96
C PHE A 22 16.50 -5.38 -7.54
N TYR A 23 16.57 -4.93 -6.28
CA TYR A 23 17.66 -4.10 -5.75
C TYR A 23 17.95 -2.86 -6.61
N LEU A 24 16.92 -2.24 -7.19
CA LEU A 24 17.07 -1.07 -8.07
C LEU A 24 17.63 0.16 -7.36
N TYR A 25 17.59 0.18 -6.03
CA TYR A 25 18.07 1.27 -5.20
C TYR A 25 19.44 1.00 -4.53
N GLY A 26 19.99 -0.22 -4.68
CA GLY A 26 21.35 -0.57 -4.23
C GLY A 26 21.44 -1.81 -3.34
N SER A 27 22.67 -2.29 -3.12
CA SER A 27 22.97 -3.52 -2.38
C SER A 27 22.89 -3.38 -0.85
N GLN A 28 22.86 -2.15 -0.32
CA GLN A 28 22.70 -1.88 1.11
C GLN A 28 21.25 -2.12 1.60
N GLU A 29 20.35 -2.57 0.72
CA GLU A 29 18.92 -2.66 0.98
C GLU A 29 18.38 -4.09 1.17
N ALA A 30 19.22 -5.06 1.56
CA ALA A 30 18.78 -6.44 1.77
C ALA A 30 17.58 -6.54 2.75
N GLU A 31 17.51 -5.63 3.74
CA GLU A 31 16.38 -5.52 4.66
C GLU A 31 15.13 -4.96 3.96
N VAL A 32 15.28 -4.03 3.02
CA VAL A 32 14.18 -3.45 2.24
C VAL A 32 13.67 -4.40 1.14
N ALA A 33 14.50 -5.33 0.68
CA ALA A 33 14.08 -6.40 -0.23
C ALA A 33 12.98 -7.30 0.39
N GLN A 34 13.03 -7.55 1.71
CA GLN A 34 11.94 -8.25 2.40
C GLN A 34 10.64 -7.45 2.40
N TRP A 35 10.71 -6.12 2.58
CA TRP A 35 9.56 -5.24 2.46
C TRP A 35 8.92 -5.31 1.07
N GLY A 36 9.75 -5.34 0.01
CA GLY A 36 9.29 -5.55 -1.36
C GLY A 36 8.48 -6.83 -1.53
N ARG A 37 8.95 -7.94 -0.97
CA ARG A 37 8.23 -9.23 -1.00
C ARG A 37 6.90 -9.16 -0.27
N VAL A 38 6.87 -8.54 0.92
CA VAL A 38 5.62 -8.35 1.69
C VAL A 38 4.62 -7.51 0.89
N ALA A 39 5.07 -6.43 0.26
CA ALA A 39 4.22 -5.57 -0.57
C ALA A 39 3.66 -6.34 -1.78
N ILE A 40 4.47 -7.13 -2.48
CA ILE A 40 4.01 -7.95 -3.62
C ILE A 40 2.97 -8.97 -3.17
N ILE A 41 3.23 -9.73 -2.10
CA ILE A 41 2.30 -10.74 -1.59
C ILE A 41 0.98 -10.08 -1.19
N LEU A 42 1.03 -8.96 -0.44
CA LEU A 42 -0.14 -8.22 -0.02
C LEU A 42 -0.92 -7.67 -1.22
N GLY A 43 -0.23 -7.16 -2.25
CA GLY A 43 -0.84 -6.68 -3.48
C GLY A 43 -1.55 -7.77 -4.26
N ILE A 44 -0.98 -8.98 -4.34
CA ILE A 44 -1.63 -10.15 -4.97
C ILE A 44 -2.89 -10.54 -4.18
N VAL A 45 -2.80 -10.62 -2.86
CA VAL A 45 -3.96 -10.91 -1.98
C VAL A 45 -5.05 -9.85 -2.17
N LEU A 46 -4.68 -8.57 -2.19
CA LEU A 46 -5.60 -7.47 -2.44
C LEU A 46 -6.28 -7.56 -3.80
N LEU A 47 -5.56 -7.96 -4.84
CA LEU A 47 -6.12 -8.12 -6.18
C LEU A 47 -7.17 -9.22 -6.20
N MET A 48 -6.87 -10.37 -5.58
CA MET A 48 -7.81 -11.49 -5.44
C MET A 48 -9.04 -11.11 -4.61
N LEU A 49 -8.85 -10.47 -3.46
CA LEU A 49 -9.95 -10.00 -2.60
C LEU A 49 -10.80 -8.98 -3.33
N SER A 50 -10.19 -8.03 -4.04
CA SER A 50 -10.89 -7.02 -4.83
C SER A 50 -11.71 -7.66 -5.94
N TRP A 51 -11.18 -8.68 -6.61
CA TRP A 51 -11.91 -9.43 -7.63
C TRP A 51 -13.15 -10.13 -7.04
N VAL A 52 -12.95 -10.92 -5.97
CA VAL A 52 -14.00 -11.79 -5.40
C VAL A 52 -15.04 -11.03 -4.57
N LEU A 53 -14.63 -9.96 -3.87
CA LEU A 53 -15.47 -9.27 -2.89
C LEU A 53 -16.06 -7.95 -3.39
N SER A 54 -15.62 -7.40 -4.52
CA SER A 54 -16.11 -6.09 -5.01
C SER A 54 -17.61 -6.06 -5.32
N GLU A 55 -18.19 -7.21 -5.68
CA GLU A 55 -19.62 -7.36 -5.97
C GLU A 55 -20.44 -7.76 -4.73
N LYS A 56 -19.78 -8.17 -3.64
CA LYS A 56 -20.45 -8.60 -2.42
C LYS A 56 -20.68 -7.41 -1.50
N HIS A 57 -21.93 -7.18 -1.13
CA HIS A 57 -22.32 -6.03 -0.30
C HIS A 57 -22.41 -6.33 1.21
N GLY A 58 -22.05 -7.55 1.64
CA GLY A 58 -22.11 -7.99 3.03
C GLY A 58 -21.10 -7.30 3.95
N LEU A 59 -21.43 -7.24 5.24
CA LEU A 59 -20.58 -6.66 6.29
C LEU A 59 -19.17 -7.26 6.30
N VAL A 60 -19.07 -8.59 6.29
CA VAL A 60 -17.79 -9.31 6.32
C VAL A 60 -16.91 -8.94 5.12
N SER A 61 -17.49 -8.88 3.92
CA SER A 61 -16.75 -8.50 2.70
C SER A 61 -16.18 -7.08 2.79
N LYS A 62 -16.97 -6.13 3.33
CA LYS A 62 -16.53 -4.76 3.56
C LYS A 62 -15.44 -4.67 4.62
N LEU A 63 -15.57 -5.40 5.73
CA LEU A 63 -14.53 -5.42 6.77
C LEU A 63 -13.23 -6.01 6.24
N LEU A 64 -13.28 -7.14 5.52
CA LEU A 64 -12.09 -7.76 4.93
C LEU A 64 -11.39 -6.83 3.93
N LEU A 65 -12.14 -6.23 3.00
CA LEU A 65 -11.58 -5.26 2.05
C LEU A 65 -11.02 -4.02 2.77
N GLY A 66 -11.78 -3.44 3.68
CA GLY A 66 -11.37 -2.24 4.42
C GLY A 66 -10.08 -2.47 5.20
N LEU A 67 -10.02 -3.56 5.98
CA LEU A 67 -8.83 -3.92 6.74
C LEU A 67 -7.62 -4.19 5.85
N SER A 68 -7.80 -4.92 4.74
CA SER A 68 -6.69 -5.24 3.83
C SER A 68 -6.09 -3.98 3.19
N PHE A 69 -6.94 -3.04 2.74
CA PHE A 69 -6.48 -1.76 2.19
C PHE A 69 -5.89 -0.83 3.27
N SER A 70 -6.40 -0.86 4.50
CA SER A 70 -5.77 -0.18 5.64
C SER A 70 -4.38 -0.73 5.92
N SER A 71 -4.19 -2.05 5.93
CA SER A 71 -2.88 -2.67 6.11
C SER A 71 -1.92 -2.26 5.00
N ALA A 72 -2.37 -2.23 3.74
CA ALA A 72 -1.54 -1.78 2.62
C ALA A 72 -1.17 -0.30 2.70
N ALA A 73 -2.07 0.56 3.18
CA ALA A 73 -1.75 1.96 3.45
C ALA A 73 -0.66 2.07 4.53
N VAL A 74 -0.84 1.42 5.68
CA VAL A 74 0.14 1.44 6.78
C VAL A 74 1.50 0.91 6.32
N LEU A 75 1.53 -0.13 5.48
CA LEU A 75 2.76 -0.68 4.93
C LEU A 75 3.57 0.33 4.08
N GLN A 76 2.94 1.38 3.55
CA GLN A 76 3.65 2.42 2.81
C GLN A 76 4.39 3.42 3.71
N ILE A 77 4.05 3.49 5.00
CA ILE A 77 4.64 4.47 5.92
C ILE A 77 6.15 4.23 6.15
N PRO A 78 6.62 2.99 6.45
CA PRO A 78 8.03 2.78 6.73
C PRO A 78 8.96 3.14 5.57
N PRO A 79 8.69 2.78 4.30
CA PRO A 79 9.48 3.27 3.17
C PRO A 79 9.50 4.81 3.09
N VAL A 80 8.36 5.48 3.24
CA VAL A 80 8.31 6.95 3.20
C VAL A 80 9.20 7.57 4.27
N VAL A 81 9.11 7.07 5.51
CA VAL A 81 9.95 7.55 6.61
C VAL A 81 11.41 7.26 6.32
N LEU A 82 11.76 6.04 5.94
CA LEU A 82 13.13 5.61 5.65
C LEU A 82 13.77 6.49 4.56
N TRP A 83 13.03 6.76 3.48
CA TRP A 83 13.52 7.57 2.38
C TRP A 83 13.66 9.04 2.73
N LEU A 84 12.67 9.63 3.42
CA LEU A 84 12.67 11.06 3.72
C LEU A 84 13.54 11.45 4.92
N THR A 85 13.70 10.58 5.92
CA THR A 85 14.42 10.92 7.17
C THR A 85 15.81 10.29 7.25
N LEU A 86 15.93 9.00 6.93
CA LEU A 86 17.16 8.23 7.13
C LEU A 86 18.13 8.31 5.94
N ARG A 87 17.69 8.82 4.78
CA ARG A 87 18.51 9.04 3.56
C ARG A 87 19.35 7.81 3.15
N VAL A 88 18.84 6.62 3.45
CA VAL A 88 19.61 5.35 3.49
C VAL A 88 20.32 5.02 2.16
N ALA A 89 19.86 5.52 1.01
CA ALA A 89 20.51 5.25 -0.29
C ALA A 89 21.09 6.48 -0.99
N THR A 90 21.21 7.62 -0.32
CA THR A 90 21.81 8.82 -0.93
C THR A 90 23.10 9.17 -0.23
N ASP A 91 24.20 9.09 -0.98
CA ASP A 91 25.49 9.62 -0.59
C ASP A 91 25.29 11.07 -0.12
N ASN A 92 25.49 11.31 1.18
CA ASN A 92 25.22 12.61 1.83
C ASN A 92 26.09 13.75 1.28
N THR A 93 27.02 13.43 0.39
CA THR A 93 27.91 14.33 -0.31
C THR A 93 27.27 15.00 -1.54
N SER A 94 26.18 14.44 -2.08
CA SER A 94 25.49 15.03 -3.24
C SER A 94 24.45 16.06 -2.83
N PRO A 95 24.45 17.27 -3.43
CA PRO A 95 23.42 18.28 -3.20
C PRO A 95 22.03 17.84 -3.69
N TYR A 96 21.94 16.74 -4.45
CA TYR A 96 20.70 16.18 -5.01
C TYR A 96 20.14 14.99 -4.22
N SER A 97 20.76 14.63 -3.09
CA SER A 97 20.30 13.53 -2.22
C SER A 97 18.83 13.66 -1.81
N TRP A 98 18.39 14.87 -1.44
CA TRP A 98 17.00 15.13 -1.06
C TRP A 98 16.00 14.93 -2.21
N VAL A 99 16.40 15.24 -3.45
CA VAL A 99 15.55 15.06 -4.63
C VAL A 99 15.32 13.57 -4.87
N MET A 100 16.38 12.77 -4.81
CA MET A 100 16.30 11.33 -5.03
C MET A 100 15.49 10.63 -3.95
N ALA A 101 15.71 10.98 -2.68
CA ALA A 101 14.88 10.53 -1.56
C ALA A 101 13.39 10.84 -1.78
N GLY A 102 13.07 12.07 -2.20
CA GLY A 102 11.70 12.48 -2.50
C GLY A 102 11.09 11.69 -3.68
N LEU A 103 11.84 11.49 -4.76
CA LEU A 103 11.38 10.73 -5.93
C LEU A 103 11.11 9.26 -5.61
N ILE A 104 11.92 8.64 -4.74
CA ILE A 104 11.73 7.25 -4.31
C ILE A 104 10.56 7.13 -3.32
N ALA A 105 10.36 8.14 -2.45
CA ALA A 105 9.24 8.16 -1.51
C ALA A 105 7.87 8.43 -2.18
N LEU A 106 7.85 9.16 -3.30
CA LEU A 106 6.62 9.63 -3.94
C LEU A 106 5.65 8.48 -4.34
N PRO A 107 6.08 7.37 -4.98
CA PRO A 107 5.21 6.23 -5.26
C PRO A 107 4.51 5.67 -4.00
N HIS A 108 5.21 5.62 -2.88
CA HIS A 108 4.66 5.15 -1.61
C HIS A 108 3.63 6.13 -1.02
N LEU A 109 3.88 7.44 -1.10
CA LEU A 109 2.93 8.47 -0.69
C LEU A 109 1.63 8.42 -1.51
N LEU A 110 1.77 8.31 -2.83
CA LEU A 110 0.61 8.19 -3.72
C LEU A 110 -0.20 6.94 -3.41
N LEU A 111 0.48 5.81 -3.21
CA LEU A 111 -0.16 4.55 -2.89
C LEU A 111 -0.82 4.58 -1.50
N PHE A 112 -0.19 5.21 -0.51
CA PHE A 112 -0.78 5.46 0.81
C PHE A 112 -2.13 6.18 0.68
N VAL A 113 -2.17 7.28 -0.08
CA VAL A 113 -3.39 8.06 -0.29
C VAL A 113 -4.47 7.21 -0.99
N VAL A 114 -4.11 6.46 -2.03
CA VAL A 114 -5.05 5.59 -2.75
C VAL A 114 -5.61 4.52 -1.81
N CYS A 115 -4.77 3.78 -1.09
CA CYS A 115 -5.20 2.72 -0.19
C CYS A 115 -6.01 3.24 0.99
N ALA A 116 -5.61 4.37 1.59
CA ALA A 116 -6.36 5.01 2.67
C ALA A 116 -7.73 5.51 2.19
N PHE A 117 -7.79 6.10 0.99
CA PHE A 117 -9.05 6.53 0.38
C PHE A 117 -9.99 5.36 0.13
N VAL A 118 -9.48 4.24 -0.41
CA VAL A 118 -10.24 3.00 -0.59
C VAL A 118 -10.78 2.51 0.76
N ALA A 119 -9.92 2.36 1.76
CA ALA A 119 -10.31 1.88 3.08
C ALA A 119 -11.41 2.75 3.70
N PHE A 120 -11.22 4.08 3.68
CA PHE A 120 -12.22 5.04 4.15
C PHE A 120 -13.57 4.87 3.45
N ARG A 121 -13.57 4.75 2.11
CA ARG A 121 -14.80 4.56 1.33
C ARG A 121 -15.46 3.22 1.65
N VAL A 122 -14.70 2.16 1.86
CA VAL A 122 -15.25 0.85 2.24
C VAL A 122 -15.90 0.92 3.62
N PHE A 123 -15.21 1.47 4.62
CA PHE A 123 -15.73 1.60 5.99
C PHE A 123 -16.92 2.54 6.09
N LYS A 124 -16.92 3.66 5.35
CA LYS A 124 -18.07 4.58 5.30
C LYS A 124 -19.36 3.89 4.80
N ASN A 125 -19.23 2.83 4.00
CA ASN A 125 -20.35 2.09 3.45
C ASN A 125 -20.72 0.85 4.29
N VAL A 126 -20.09 0.62 5.44
CA VAL A 126 -20.48 -0.44 6.38
C VAL A 126 -21.84 -0.04 7.00
N PRO A 127 -22.88 -0.89 6.90
CA PRO A 127 -24.17 -0.62 7.52
C PRO A 127 -24.01 -0.44 9.03
N SER A 128 -24.56 0.63 9.58
CA SER A 128 -24.53 0.92 11.03
C SER A 128 -25.65 0.22 11.81
N SER A 129 -26.44 -0.66 11.18
CA SER A 129 -27.56 -1.30 11.87
C SER A 129 -27.08 -2.28 12.94
N PRO A 130 -27.61 -2.18 14.16
CA PRO A 130 -27.38 -3.19 15.19
C PRO A 130 -27.97 -4.51 14.71
N VAL A 131 -27.29 -5.61 15.07
CA VAL A 131 -27.83 -6.96 14.97
C VAL A 131 -29.26 -6.92 15.54
N PRO A 132 -30.30 -7.35 14.80
CA PRO A 132 -31.63 -7.42 15.39
C PRO A 132 -31.53 -8.28 16.64
N ALA A 133 -31.90 -7.71 17.79
CA ALA A 133 -31.98 -8.45 19.04
C ALA A 133 -32.92 -9.63 18.79
N VAL A 134 -32.37 -10.84 18.91
CA VAL A 134 -33.10 -12.11 18.85
C VAL A 134 -33.85 -12.29 20.15
#